data_AF-A0A522RXC2-F1
#
_entry.id   AF-A0A522RXC2-F1
#
_cell.length_a   1.000
_cell.length_b   1.000
_cell.length_c   1.000
_cell.angle_alpha   90.00
_cell.angle_beta   90.00
_cell.angle_gamma   90.00
#
_symmetry.space_group_name_H-M   'P 1'
#
loop_
_entity.id
_entity.type
_entity.pdbx_description
1 polymer ?
#
loop_
_entity_poly.entity_id
_entity_poly.type
_entity_poly.pdbx_seq_one_letter_code
_entity_poly.pdbx_strand_id
1 'polypeptide(L)'
;MKSHRPVLTALAAGLLAAFAASAFAAGGTTTTTTTESSKLATTYTTFAGSDANANALVDGLRNGTAITLETTSTVKNANGTTSTVTTPTTFQPATGKLGYGNVNIALALAEADLGKLGITDPTAAQIEAALNGGTVTLADGSTENLQGVLALRAQGEGWGQISKTLGTGKLGDVVSASKTRHSQAGATHMQHGSEMASSNRPEHPVHPDRPQRPDVSQHPEMPQHPQVPHRPDIPDHVGGPGH
;
A
#
# COMPACT_ATOMS: atom_id res chain seq x y z
N MET A 1 -76.06 19.30 25.99
CA MET A 1 -74.94 19.31 26.96
C MET A 1 -73.64 19.45 26.18
N LYS A 2 -72.75 20.29 26.71
CA LYS A 2 -71.34 20.59 26.39
C LYS A 2 -70.69 19.73 25.28
N SER A 3 -70.24 20.31 24.15
CA SER A 3 -68.89 20.87 23.88
C SER A 3 -67.81 19.78 23.83
N HIS A 4 -67.05 19.60 22.73
CA HIS A 4 -65.81 20.35 22.43
C HIS A 4 -65.57 20.58 20.92
N ARG A 5 -64.84 21.66 20.62
CA ARG A 5 -64.56 22.26 19.29
C ARG A 5 -63.11 21.90 18.81
N PRO A 6 -62.50 22.54 17.77
CA PRO A 6 -61.79 21.85 16.67
C PRO A 6 -60.31 22.30 16.53
N VAL A 7 -59.54 21.71 15.62
CA VAL A 7 -58.27 22.27 15.06
C VAL A 7 -58.12 21.65 13.66
N LEU A 8 -58.28 22.29 12.50
CA LEU A 8 -57.80 23.56 11.90
C LEU A 8 -56.38 23.47 11.32
N THR A 9 -56.28 23.87 10.05
CA THR A 9 -55.13 24.43 9.31
C THR A 9 -54.34 23.52 8.37
N ALA A 10 -54.62 23.72 7.09
CA ALA A 10 -53.78 23.40 5.93
C ALA A 10 -52.56 24.35 5.85
N LEU A 11 -51.46 23.90 5.26
CA LEU A 11 -50.56 24.80 4.52
C LEU A 11 -49.70 24.03 3.50
N ALA A 12 -49.61 24.59 2.30
CA ALA A 12 -48.86 24.15 1.15
C ALA A 12 -47.40 24.64 1.16
N ALA A 13 -46.51 23.90 0.51
CA ALA A 13 -45.22 24.35 -0.06
C ALA A 13 -44.75 23.22 -1.02
N GLY A 14 -44.21 23.42 -2.22
CA GLY A 14 -43.64 24.59 -2.87
C GLY A 14 -42.28 24.20 -3.46
N LEU A 15 -42.06 24.56 -4.74
CA LEU A 15 -40.82 24.59 -5.54
C LEU A 15 -40.32 23.32 -6.28
N LEU A 16 -40.57 23.36 -7.60
CA LEU A 16 -39.82 22.71 -8.67
C LEU A 16 -38.49 23.46 -8.89
N ALA A 17 -37.35 22.79 -8.80
CA ALA A 17 -36.06 23.32 -9.25
C ALA A 17 -35.48 22.39 -10.32
N ALA A 18 -35.41 22.89 -11.55
CA ALA A 18 -34.75 22.25 -12.68
C ALA A 18 -33.23 22.29 -12.49
N PHE A 19 -32.57 21.13 -12.44
CA PHE A 19 -31.12 21.05 -12.53
C PHE A 19 -30.73 20.71 -13.97
N ALA A 20 -30.11 21.67 -14.64
CA ALA A 20 -29.47 21.49 -15.93
C ALA A 20 -28.29 20.52 -15.78
N ALA A 21 -28.28 19.45 -16.58
CA ALA A 21 -27.15 18.54 -16.70
C ALA A 21 -26.01 19.23 -17.46
N SER A 22 -25.03 19.76 -16.74
CA SER A 22 -23.76 20.17 -17.33
C SER A 22 -22.95 18.91 -17.66
N ALA A 23 -22.77 18.65 -18.96
CA ALA A 23 -21.83 17.67 -19.47
C ALA A 23 -20.40 18.08 -19.10
N PHE A 24 -19.80 17.40 -18.12
CA PHE A 24 -18.36 17.46 -17.88
C PHE A 24 -17.68 16.35 -18.66
N ALA A 25 -17.15 16.70 -19.83
CA ALA A 25 -16.04 15.97 -20.45
C ALA A 25 -14.76 16.32 -19.67
N ALA A 26 -14.38 15.48 -18.71
CA ALA A 26 -13.08 15.53 -18.05
C ALA A 26 -12.75 14.12 -17.50
N GLY A 27 -11.59 13.55 -17.86
CA GLY A 27 -11.22 12.27 -17.28
C GLY A 27 -9.94 11.59 -17.76
N GLY A 28 -8.93 12.32 -18.23
CA GLY A 28 -7.60 11.76 -18.55
C GLY A 28 -6.76 11.33 -17.33
N THR A 29 -7.35 11.17 -16.14
CA THR A 29 -6.62 10.95 -14.87
C THR A 29 -7.09 9.72 -14.08
N THR A 30 -8.18 9.07 -14.50
CA THR A 30 -8.79 7.97 -13.73
C THR A 30 -8.01 6.66 -13.90
N THR A 31 -7.51 6.36 -15.10
CA THR A 31 -6.91 5.05 -15.41
C THR A 31 -5.66 4.74 -14.58
N THR A 32 -4.78 5.72 -14.34
CA THR A 32 -3.54 5.50 -13.58
C THR A 32 -3.78 5.36 -12.08
N THR A 33 -4.74 6.09 -11.52
CA THR A 33 -5.05 6.04 -10.08
C THR A 33 -5.80 4.78 -9.68
N THR A 34 -6.70 4.28 -10.54
CA THR A 34 -7.37 2.98 -10.36
C THR A 34 -6.41 1.81 -10.55
N THR A 35 -5.43 1.95 -11.45
CA THR A 35 -4.43 0.88 -11.67
C THR A 35 -3.54 0.68 -10.44
N GLU A 36 -3.03 1.76 -9.84
CA GLU A 36 -2.17 1.64 -8.65
C GLU A 36 -2.94 1.20 -7.40
N SER A 37 -4.20 1.62 -7.20
CA SER A 37 -5.01 1.13 -6.07
C SER A 37 -5.27 -0.37 -6.17
N SER A 38 -5.70 -0.85 -7.34
CA SER A 38 -5.94 -2.27 -7.60
C SER A 38 -4.69 -3.10 -7.36
N LYS A 39 -3.53 -2.62 -7.82
CA LYS A 39 -2.25 -3.31 -7.67
C LYS A 39 -1.82 -3.43 -6.20
N LEU A 40 -2.03 -2.38 -5.42
CA LEU A 40 -1.78 -2.41 -3.98
C LEU A 40 -2.75 -3.35 -3.27
N ALA A 41 -4.04 -3.30 -3.57
CA ALA A 41 -5.03 -4.18 -2.97
C ALA A 41 -4.63 -5.65 -3.21
N THR A 42 -4.31 -6.02 -4.45
CA THR A 42 -3.83 -7.37 -4.79
C THR A 42 -2.54 -7.75 -4.06
N THR A 43 -1.61 -6.81 -3.89
CA THR A 43 -0.35 -7.07 -3.16
C THR A 43 -0.59 -7.42 -1.70
N TYR A 44 -1.62 -6.83 -1.08
CA TYR A 44 -1.93 -7.00 0.33
C TYR A 44 -3.16 -7.88 0.60
N THR A 45 -3.73 -8.58 -0.40
CA THR A 45 -4.88 -9.49 -0.23
C THR A 45 -4.63 -10.51 0.87
N THR A 46 -3.48 -11.18 0.87
CA THR A 46 -3.13 -12.18 1.91
C THR A 46 -3.00 -11.53 3.27
N PHE A 47 -2.29 -10.40 3.36
CA PHE A 47 -2.13 -9.65 4.60
C PHE A 47 -3.46 -9.18 5.17
N ALA A 48 -4.40 -8.76 4.33
CA ALA A 48 -5.72 -8.29 4.73
C ALA A 48 -6.73 -9.44 4.98
N GLY A 49 -6.37 -10.68 4.62
CA GLY A 49 -7.23 -11.86 4.69
C GLY A 49 -8.29 -11.98 3.58
N SER A 50 -8.54 -10.93 2.79
CA SER A 50 -9.44 -10.97 1.63
C SER A 50 -9.24 -9.78 0.68
N ASP A 51 -9.74 -9.89 -0.55
CA ASP A 51 -9.71 -8.78 -1.52
C ASP A 51 -10.57 -7.60 -1.04
N ALA A 52 -11.71 -7.86 -0.42
CA ALA A 52 -12.58 -6.81 0.12
C ALA A 52 -11.87 -6.00 1.21
N ASN A 53 -11.20 -6.69 2.14
CA ASN A 53 -10.42 -6.05 3.20
C ASN A 53 -9.22 -5.28 2.63
N ALA A 54 -8.53 -5.82 1.62
CA ALA A 54 -7.37 -5.15 1.02
C ALA A 54 -7.77 -3.87 0.28
N ASN A 55 -8.90 -3.89 -0.46
CA ASN A 55 -9.45 -2.68 -1.07
C ASN A 55 -9.84 -1.65 0.01
N ALA A 56 -10.54 -2.09 1.07
CA ALA A 56 -10.94 -1.21 2.18
C ALA A 56 -9.72 -0.55 2.86
N LEU A 57 -8.64 -1.31 3.08
CA LEU A 57 -7.37 -0.79 3.61
C LEU A 57 -6.77 0.27 2.69
N VAL A 58 -6.58 -0.06 1.40
CA VAL A 58 -5.93 0.86 0.45
C VAL A 58 -6.75 2.13 0.28
N ASP A 59 -8.07 2.02 0.11
CA ASP A 59 -8.95 3.16 -0.09
C ASP A 59 -9.07 4.01 1.17
N GLY A 60 -9.22 3.40 2.34
CA GLY A 60 -9.33 4.15 3.60
C GLY A 60 -8.03 4.86 3.97
N LEU A 61 -6.86 4.22 3.77
CA LEU A 61 -5.56 4.88 3.98
C LEU A 61 -5.30 5.98 2.96
N ARG A 62 -5.71 5.77 1.70
CA ARG A 62 -5.59 6.78 0.64
C ARG A 62 -6.42 8.02 0.96
N ASN A 63 -7.64 7.82 1.43
CA ASN A 63 -8.61 8.89 1.67
C ASN A 63 -8.59 9.43 3.11
N GLY A 64 -7.85 8.79 4.01
CA GLY A 64 -7.84 9.11 5.44
C GLY A 64 -9.21 8.91 6.09
N THR A 65 -9.97 7.91 5.65
CA THR A 65 -11.32 7.61 6.13
C THR A 65 -11.34 6.33 6.96
N ALA A 66 -12.41 6.13 7.73
CA ALA A 66 -12.61 4.90 8.48
C ALA A 66 -12.51 3.66 7.59
N ILE A 67 -11.85 2.63 8.10
CA ILE A 67 -11.62 1.34 7.45
C ILE A 67 -12.38 0.30 8.25
N THR A 68 -13.19 -0.51 7.57
CA THR A 68 -13.84 -1.67 8.17
C THR A 68 -13.28 -2.92 7.53
N LEU A 69 -12.75 -3.82 8.36
CA LEU A 69 -12.21 -5.12 7.94
C LEU A 69 -13.01 -6.23 8.60
N GLU A 70 -13.16 -7.34 7.89
CA GLU A 70 -13.86 -8.51 8.39
C GLU A 70 -12.87 -9.66 8.60
N THR A 71 -12.84 -10.20 9.82
CA THR A 71 -12.11 -11.44 10.10
C THR A 71 -13.09 -12.59 10.11
N THR A 72 -12.83 -13.60 9.28
CA THR A 72 -13.63 -14.83 9.27
C THR A 72 -12.87 -15.93 9.99
N SER A 73 -13.50 -16.58 10.95
CA SER A 73 -12.92 -17.68 11.73
C SER A 73 -13.86 -18.87 11.78
N THR A 74 -13.30 -20.07 11.82
CA THR A 74 -14.08 -21.31 12.01
C THR A 74 -14.07 -21.69 13.48
N VAL A 75 -15.25 -21.79 14.07
CA VAL A 75 -15.43 -22.22 15.46
C VAL A 75 -15.99 -23.64 15.48
N LYS A 76 -15.45 -24.47 16.37
CA LYS A 76 -16.01 -25.80 16.64
C LYS A 76 -17.05 -25.69 17.75
N ASN A 77 -18.29 -25.99 17.43
CA ASN A 77 -19.40 -25.98 18.37
C ASN A 77 -19.33 -27.19 19.32
N ALA A 78 -19.99 -27.08 20.47
CA ALA A 78 -20.07 -28.14 21.47
C ALA A 78 -20.70 -29.45 20.94
N ASN A 79 -21.53 -29.36 19.90
CA ASN A 79 -22.15 -30.51 19.22
C ASN A 79 -21.23 -31.18 18.16
N GLY A 80 -19.98 -30.74 18.04
CA GLY A 80 -19.00 -31.28 17.10
C GLY A 80 -19.08 -30.71 15.68
N THR A 81 -20.06 -29.84 15.36
CA THR A 81 -20.11 -29.16 14.05
C THR A 81 -19.18 -27.95 14.02
N THR A 82 -18.79 -27.51 12.83
CA THR A 82 -18.04 -26.26 12.63
C THR A 82 -18.98 -25.16 12.12
N SER A 83 -18.85 -23.96 12.66
CA SER A 83 -19.52 -22.76 12.19
C SER A 83 -18.50 -21.72 11.74
N THR A 84 -18.89 -20.92 10.76
CA THR A 84 -18.10 -19.77 10.32
C THR A 84 -18.62 -18.53 11.02
N VAL A 85 -17.73 -17.76 11.65
CA VAL A 85 -18.04 -16.51 12.32
C VAL A 85 -17.27 -15.40 11.64
N THR A 86 -17.97 -14.35 11.25
CA THR A 86 -17.37 -13.14 10.67
C THR A 86 -17.48 -12.01 11.69
N THR A 87 -16.36 -11.40 12.03
CA THR A 87 -16.29 -10.29 13.00
C THR A 87 -15.75 -9.05 12.31
N PRO A 88 -16.56 -7.96 12.23
CA PRO A 88 -16.09 -6.70 11.70
C PRO A 88 -15.23 -5.96 12.73
N THR A 89 -14.23 -5.22 12.25
CA THR A 89 -13.42 -4.29 13.04
C THR A 89 -13.30 -3.00 12.26
N THR A 90 -13.72 -1.88 12.86
CA THR A 90 -13.70 -0.56 12.22
C THR A 90 -12.76 0.35 12.97
N PHE A 91 -11.84 0.98 12.24
CA PHE A 91 -10.86 1.90 12.81
C PHE A 91 -10.59 3.09 11.89
N GLN A 92 -10.16 4.21 12.48
CA GLN A 92 -9.78 5.40 11.75
C GLN A 92 -8.25 5.48 11.69
N PRO A 93 -7.62 5.57 10.50
CA PRO A 93 -6.19 5.83 10.38
C PRO A 93 -5.74 7.02 11.24
N ALA A 94 -4.68 6.82 12.03
CA ALA A 94 -4.10 7.87 12.88
C ALA A 94 -3.53 9.05 12.05
N THR A 95 -3.22 8.80 10.78
CA THR A 95 -2.81 9.82 9.81
C THR A 95 -4.00 10.33 9.00
N GLY A 96 -3.84 11.51 8.39
CA GLY A 96 -4.72 11.93 7.29
C GLY A 96 -4.46 11.15 5.99
N LYS A 97 -4.83 11.75 4.86
CA LYS A 97 -4.69 11.16 3.52
C LYS A 97 -3.24 10.79 3.20
N LEU A 98 -3.03 9.57 2.70
CA LEU A 98 -1.72 9.10 2.26
C LEU A 98 -1.65 8.98 0.74
N GLY A 99 -0.48 9.24 0.13
CA GLY A 99 -0.19 8.86 -1.25
C GLY A 99 -0.04 7.34 -1.39
N TYR A 100 -0.29 6.76 -2.57
CA TYR A 100 -0.16 5.31 -2.78
C TYR A 100 1.21 4.75 -2.39
N GLY A 101 2.30 5.49 -2.63
CA GLY A 101 3.63 5.10 -2.15
C GLY A 101 3.73 5.04 -0.62
N ASN A 102 3.10 5.98 0.08
CA ASN A 102 3.03 5.99 1.54
C ASN A 102 2.11 4.90 2.08
N VAL A 103 1.00 4.61 1.40
CA VAL A 103 0.13 3.46 1.71
C VAL A 103 0.94 2.16 1.61
N ASN A 104 1.68 1.98 0.52
CA ASN A 104 2.54 0.81 0.35
C ASN A 104 3.58 0.67 1.48
N ILE A 105 4.29 1.76 1.82
CA ILE A 105 5.29 1.71 2.89
C ILE A 105 4.65 1.41 4.24
N ALA A 106 3.49 2.01 4.53
CA ALA A 106 2.78 1.80 5.78
C ALA A 106 2.36 0.34 5.95
N LEU A 107 1.73 -0.25 4.92
CA LEU A 107 1.29 -1.64 4.92
C LEU A 107 2.48 -2.61 4.99
N ALA A 108 3.56 -2.35 4.23
CA ALA A 108 4.77 -3.17 4.28
C ALA A 108 5.44 -3.16 5.67
N LEU A 109 5.47 -2.01 6.34
CA LEU A 109 6.03 -1.90 7.69
C LEU A 109 5.13 -2.58 8.72
N ALA A 110 3.81 -2.44 8.62
CA ALA A 110 2.86 -3.08 9.52
C ALA A 110 2.92 -4.61 9.39
N GLU A 111 2.99 -5.12 8.16
CA GLU A 111 3.21 -6.53 7.88
C GLU A 111 4.54 -7.03 8.46
N ALA A 112 5.64 -6.28 8.27
CA ALA A 112 6.93 -6.65 8.83
C ALA A 112 6.95 -6.62 10.37
N ASP A 113 6.18 -5.72 10.98
CA ASP A 113 6.08 -5.61 12.43
C ASP A 113 5.34 -6.82 13.04
N LEU A 114 4.20 -7.18 12.45
CA LEU A 114 3.44 -8.38 12.81
C LEU A 114 4.23 -9.67 12.52
N GLY A 115 4.96 -9.71 11.41
CA GLY A 115 5.81 -10.84 11.05
C GLY A 115 6.92 -11.13 12.08
N LYS A 116 7.44 -10.10 12.77
CA LYS A 116 8.40 -10.30 13.89
C LYS A 116 7.78 -11.00 15.09
N LEU A 117 6.49 -10.80 15.30
CA LEU A 117 5.72 -11.50 16.33
C LEU A 117 5.29 -12.90 15.88
N GLY A 118 5.72 -13.35 14.69
CA GLY A 118 5.33 -14.63 14.11
C GLY A 118 3.91 -14.63 13.54
N ILE A 119 3.28 -13.46 13.37
CA ILE A 119 1.92 -13.33 12.84
C ILE A 119 2.02 -13.16 11.32
N THR A 120 1.72 -14.23 10.57
CA THR A 120 1.75 -14.25 9.11
C THR A 120 0.37 -14.05 8.47
N ASP A 121 -0.69 -14.44 9.18
CA ASP A 121 -2.09 -14.30 8.77
C ASP A 121 -2.84 -13.47 9.82
N PRO A 122 -2.68 -12.13 9.81
CA PRO A 122 -3.18 -11.30 10.88
C PRO A 122 -4.70 -11.13 10.83
N THR A 123 -5.30 -11.08 12.01
CA THR A 123 -6.70 -10.67 12.20
C THR A 123 -6.86 -9.16 11.98
N ALA A 124 -8.09 -8.71 11.74
CA ALA A 124 -8.39 -7.28 11.57
C ALA A 124 -7.94 -6.42 12.78
N ALA A 125 -8.09 -6.92 14.00
CA ALA A 125 -7.63 -6.25 15.21
C ALA A 125 -6.09 -6.16 15.29
N GLN A 126 -5.38 -7.20 14.82
CA GLN A 126 -3.91 -7.18 14.74
C GLN A 126 -3.43 -6.19 13.67
N ILE A 127 -4.11 -6.11 12.53
CA ILE A 127 -3.84 -5.12 11.49
C ILE A 127 -4.05 -3.70 12.03
N GLU A 128 -5.16 -3.46 12.74
CA GLU A 128 -5.44 -2.18 13.41
C GLU A 128 -4.30 -1.82 14.37
N ALA A 129 -3.90 -2.73 15.26
CA ALA A 129 -2.84 -2.48 16.22
C ALA A 129 -1.48 -2.22 15.55
N ALA A 130 -1.15 -2.90 14.46
CA ALA A 130 0.09 -2.65 13.73
C ALA A 130 0.08 -1.29 12.99
N LEU A 131 -1.09 -0.81 12.59
CA LEU A 131 -1.24 0.47 11.91
C LEU A 131 -1.35 1.63 12.90
N ASN A 132 -2.31 1.60 13.82
CA ASN A 132 -2.61 2.70 14.73
C ASN A 132 -1.95 2.57 16.11
N GLY A 133 -1.34 1.42 16.40
CA GLY A 133 -0.83 1.09 17.73
C GLY A 133 -1.90 0.40 18.56
N GLY A 134 -1.48 -0.27 19.63
CA GLY A 134 -2.36 -1.02 20.50
C GLY A 134 -1.78 -2.37 20.90
N THR A 135 -2.55 -3.13 21.66
CA THR A 135 -2.11 -4.43 22.17
C THR A 135 -2.57 -5.57 21.28
N VAL A 136 -1.67 -6.49 20.97
CA VAL A 136 -1.95 -7.72 20.22
C VAL A 136 -1.77 -8.92 21.14
N THR A 137 -2.73 -9.84 21.09
CA THR A 137 -2.58 -11.17 21.71
C THR A 137 -1.96 -12.13 20.70
N LEU A 138 -0.89 -12.81 21.11
CA LEU A 138 -0.21 -13.83 20.32
C LEU A 138 -0.85 -15.21 20.53
N ALA A 139 -0.47 -16.18 19.69
CA ALA A 139 -0.99 -17.54 19.74
C ALA A 139 -0.68 -18.27 21.05
N ASP A 140 0.39 -17.90 21.75
CA ASP A 140 0.77 -18.43 23.07
C ASP A 140 -0.01 -17.78 24.23
N GLY A 141 -0.90 -16.83 23.94
CA GLY A 141 -1.68 -16.08 24.92
C GLY A 141 -0.94 -14.89 25.54
N SER A 142 0.32 -14.65 25.18
CA SER A 142 1.04 -13.44 25.57
C SER A 142 0.47 -12.21 24.86
N THR A 143 0.71 -11.04 25.43
CA THR A 143 0.29 -9.76 24.84
C THR A 143 1.49 -8.87 24.57
N GLU A 144 1.56 -8.32 23.37
CA GLU A 144 2.59 -7.38 22.96
C GLU A 144 1.97 -6.03 22.62
N ASN A 145 2.65 -4.95 22.98
CA ASN A 145 2.19 -3.59 22.68
C ASN A 145 2.88 -3.06 21.43
N LEU A 146 2.11 -2.83 20.38
CA LEU A 146 2.56 -2.25 19.13
C LEU A 146 2.46 -0.72 19.19
N GLN A 147 3.50 -0.04 18.69
CA GLN A 147 3.52 1.41 18.64
C GLN A 147 2.65 1.98 17.51
N GLY A 148 2.44 1.21 16.44
CA GLY A 148 1.65 1.62 15.29
C GLY A 148 2.42 2.43 14.26
N VAL A 149 2.47 1.94 13.02
CA VAL A 149 3.16 2.61 11.91
C VAL A 149 2.57 4.00 11.59
N LEU A 150 1.24 4.09 11.55
CA LEU A 150 0.50 5.33 11.30
C LEU A 150 0.56 6.27 12.49
N ALA A 151 0.54 5.75 13.73
CA ALA A 151 0.71 6.57 14.92
C ALA A 151 2.09 7.24 14.95
N LEU A 152 3.17 6.50 14.72
CA LEU A 152 4.53 7.05 14.62
C LEU A 152 4.64 8.04 13.45
N ARG A 153 3.97 7.75 12.32
CA ARG A 153 3.92 8.68 11.19
C ARG A 153 3.18 9.96 11.51
N ALA A 154 2.09 9.90 12.26
CA ALA A 154 1.32 11.06 12.72
C ALA A 154 2.11 11.92 13.71
N GLN A 155 3.02 11.31 14.48
CA GLN A 155 3.98 12.02 15.34
C GLN A 155 5.10 12.74 14.56
N GLY A 156 5.13 12.60 13.23
CA GLY A 156 6.10 13.25 12.36
C GLY A 156 7.34 12.41 12.05
N GLU A 157 7.40 11.15 12.48
CA GLU A 157 8.54 10.29 12.15
C GLU A 157 8.62 10.00 10.63
N GLY A 158 9.84 10.05 10.11
CA GLY A 158 10.15 9.58 8.76
C GLY A 158 10.03 8.06 8.66
N TRP A 159 9.68 7.51 7.49
CA TRP A 159 9.60 6.06 7.28
C TRP A 159 10.85 5.29 7.71
N GLY A 160 12.04 5.89 7.49
CA GLY A 160 13.30 5.31 7.92
C GLY A 160 13.50 5.32 9.44
N GLN A 161 12.93 6.31 10.14
CA GLN A 161 12.91 6.35 11.61
C GLN A 161 11.93 5.30 12.13
N ILE A 162 10.70 5.26 11.60
CA ILE A 162 9.67 4.27 11.95
C ILE A 162 10.22 2.84 11.83
N SER A 163 10.91 2.52 10.72
CA SER A 163 11.51 1.19 10.54
C SER A 163 12.55 0.83 11.61
N LYS A 164 13.29 1.83 12.11
CA LYS A 164 14.27 1.63 13.19
C LYS A 164 13.57 1.52 14.55
N THR A 165 12.59 2.39 14.80
CA THR A 165 11.77 2.40 16.01
C THR A 165 11.07 1.06 16.20
N LEU A 166 10.45 0.53 15.15
CA LEU A 166 9.81 -0.78 15.17
C LEU A 166 10.82 -1.93 15.12
N GLY A 167 12.09 -1.69 14.76
CA GLY A 167 13.09 -2.74 14.60
C GLY A 167 12.86 -3.66 13.40
N THR A 168 12.11 -3.22 12.37
CA THR A 168 11.88 -3.97 11.10
C THR A 168 13.10 -4.04 10.18
N GLY A 169 14.28 -3.63 10.65
CA GLY A 169 15.50 -3.58 9.85
C GLY A 169 15.62 -2.30 9.00
N LYS A 170 16.42 -2.35 7.93
CA LYS A 170 16.56 -1.19 7.03
C LYS A 170 15.30 -1.07 6.19
N LEU A 171 14.67 0.10 6.18
CA LEU A 171 13.53 0.43 5.32
C LEU A 171 13.70 -0.06 3.85
N GLY A 172 14.94 -0.05 3.35
CA GLY A 172 15.26 -0.55 2.01
C GLY A 172 14.84 -2.00 1.77
N ASP A 173 14.99 -2.88 2.76
CA ASP A 173 14.68 -4.31 2.63
C ASP A 173 13.16 -4.53 2.57
N VAL A 174 12.40 -3.86 3.43
CA VAL A 174 10.93 -3.94 3.45
C VAL A 174 10.29 -3.29 2.22
N VAL A 175 10.86 -2.17 1.74
CA VAL A 175 10.40 -1.51 0.52
C VAL A 175 10.79 -2.31 -0.72
N SER A 176 11.95 -2.94 -0.73
CA SER A 176 12.38 -3.81 -1.84
C SER A 176 11.52 -5.08 -1.92
N ALA A 177 11.25 -5.72 -0.77
CA ALA A 177 10.37 -6.89 -0.70
C ALA A 177 8.95 -6.55 -1.17
N SER A 178 8.38 -5.44 -0.68
CA SER A 178 7.06 -4.98 -1.14
C SER A 178 7.06 -4.60 -2.62
N LYS A 179 8.10 -3.94 -3.15
CA LYS A 179 8.17 -3.57 -4.56
C LYS A 179 8.28 -4.79 -5.48
N THR A 180 8.99 -5.84 -5.04
CA THR A 180 9.08 -7.11 -5.78
C THR A 180 7.70 -7.75 -5.88
N ARG A 181 6.98 -7.87 -4.76
CA ARG A 181 5.59 -8.38 -4.72
C ARG A 181 4.63 -7.52 -5.54
N HIS A 182 4.72 -6.20 -5.40
CA HIS A 182 3.93 -5.25 -6.16
C HIS A 182 4.19 -5.32 -7.67
N SER A 183 5.42 -5.64 -8.08
CA SER A 183 5.75 -5.81 -9.51
C SER A 183 5.20 -7.13 -10.05
N GLN A 184 5.26 -8.21 -9.25
CA GLN A 184 4.64 -9.49 -9.58
C GLN A 184 3.11 -9.39 -9.68
N ALA A 185 2.45 -8.70 -8.76
CA ALA A 185 1.00 -8.43 -8.83
C ALA A 185 0.60 -7.64 -10.09
N GLY A 186 1.50 -6.81 -10.62
CA GLY A 186 1.29 -6.13 -11.91
C GLY A 186 1.42 -7.05 -13.12
N ALA A 187 2.30 -8.05 -13.04
CA ALA A 187 2.53 -9.00 -14.12
C ALA A 187 1.40 -10.04 -14.23
N THR A 188 0.86 -10.51 -13.10
CA THR A 188 -0.27 -11.45 -13.08
C THR A 188 -1.54 -10.87 -13.70
N HIS A 189 -1.77 -9.56 -13.53
CA HIS A 189 -2.91 -8.88 -14.14
C HIS A 189 -2.79 -8.77 -15.67
N MET A 190 -1.58 -8.72 -16.23
CA MET A 190 -1.37 -8.72 -17.69
C MET A 190 -1.54 -10.09 -18.33
N GLN A 191 -1.35 -11.18 -17.57
CA GLN A 191 -1.55 -12.55 -18.07
C GLN A 191 -3.04 -12.92 -18.15
N HIS A 192 -3.85 -12.49 -17.18
CA HIS A 192 -5.30 -12.79 -17.17
C HIS A 192 -6.10 -12.00 -18.22
N GLY A 193 -5.54 -10.93 -18.79
CA GLY A 193 -6.16 -10.14 -19.86
C GLY A 193 -6.10 -10.75 -21.27
N SER A 194 -5.53 -11.95 -21.41
CA SER A 194 -5.29 -12.58 -22.73
C SER A 194 -6.19 -13.80 -23.04
N GLU A 195 -7.09 -14.19 -22.14
CA GLU A 195 -7.90 -15.42 -22.27
C GLU A 195 -9.35 -15.19 -22.74
N MET A 196 -9.60 -14.18 -23.58
CA MET A 196 -10.88 -14.01 -24.31
C MET A 196 -10.71 -13.64 -25.79
N ALA A 197 -9.63 -14.09 -26.43
CA ALA A 197 -9.45 -13.98 -27.87
C ALA A 197 -8.83 -15.25 -28.47
N SER A 198 -9.42 -16.42 -28.17
CA SER A 198 -9.16 -17.63 -28.95
C SER A 198 -10.37 -17.95 -29.82
N SER A 199 -10.40 -17.35 -31.01
CA SER A 199 -10.93 -18.00 -32.20
C SER A 199 -10.49 -17.22 -33.42
N ASN A 200 -9.76 -17.90 -34.30
CA ASN A 200 -9.34 -17.50 -35.64
C ASN A 200 -8.02 -16.73 -35.78
N ARG A 201 -6.89 -17.47 -35.75
CA ARG A 201 -5.70 -17.08 -36.53
C ARG A 201 -5.07 -18.31 -37.17
N PRO A 202 -5.02 -18.40 -38.52
CA PRO A 202 -4.33 -19.47 -39.21
C PRO A 202 -2.80 -19.36 -39.06
N GLU A 203 -2.20 -20.55 -39.04
CA GLU A 203 -0.79 -20.96 -39.11
C GLU A 203 0.19 -19.97 -39.77
N HIS A 204 1.40 -19.94 -39.19
CA HIS A 204 2.62 -19.28 -39.68
C HIS A 204 2.95 -19.52 -41.17
N PRO A 205 3.49 -18.50 -41.85
CA PRO A 205 4.54 -18.71 -42.85
C PRO A 205 5.94 -18.39 -42.32
N VAL A 206 6.88 -19.15 -42.87
CA VAL A 206 8.29 -19.30 -42.51
C VAL A 206 9.11 -18.03 -42.74
N HIS A 207 10.09 -17.85 -41.85
CA HIS A 207 11.14 -16.82 -41.86
C HIS A 207 11.89 -16.75 -43.21
N PRO A 208 12.06 -15.56 -43.81
CA PRO A 208 13.19 -15.29 -44.70
C PRO A 208 14.41 -14.85 -43.88
N ASP A 209 15.57 -15.28 -44.37
CA ASP A 209 16.91 -15.04 -43.84
C ASP A 209 17.19 -13.58 -43.47
N ARG A 210 17.82 -13.40 -42.30
CA ARG A 210 18.24 -12.10 -41.77
C ARG A 210 19.60 -11.76 -42.40
N PRO A 211 19.76 -10.63 -43.10
CA PRO A 211 21.07 -10.24 -43.62
C PRO A 211 22.09 -10.07 -42.49
N GLN A 212 23.31 -10.56 -42.72
CA GLN A 212 24.47 -10.41 -41.84
C GLN A 212 24.63 -8.95 -41.40
N ARG A 213 24.69 -8.73 -40.09
CA ARG A 213 24.94 -7.43 -39.47
C ARG A 213 26.36 -6.98 -39.86
N PRO A 214 26.55 -5.79 -40.45
CA PRO A 214 27.89 -5.25 -40.69
C PRO A 214 28.67 -5.14 -39.38
N ASP A 215 29.95 -5.51 -39.45
CA ASP A 215 30.94 -5.44 -38.38
C ASP A 215 30.93 -4.03 -37.77
N VAL A 216 30.68 -3.95 -36.47
CA VAL A 216 30.66 -2.67 -35.75
C VAL A 216 32.10 -2.21 -35.64
N SER A 217 32.40 -1.16 -36.40
CA SER A 217 33.64 -0.38 -36.35
C SER A 217 34.16 -0.23 -34.92
N GLN A 218 35.46 -0.47 -34.78
CA GLN A 218 36.23 -0.45 -33.54
C GLN A 218 35.89 0.77 -32.68
N HIS A 219 35.56 0.46 -31.43
CA HIS A 219 35.37 1.41 -30.34
C HIS A 219 36.58 2.37 -30.28
N PRO A 220 36.39 3.70 -30.42
CA PRO A 220 37.47 4.63 -30.14
C PRO A 220 37.91 4.46 -28.69
N GLU A 221 39.20 4.27 -28.46
CA GLU A 221 39.77 4.26 -27.12
C GLU A 221 39.42 5.56 -26.40
N MET A 222 38.88 5.45 -25.19
CA MET A 222 38.65 6.62 -24.34
C MET A 222 39.98 7.34 -24.09
N PRO A 223 40.03 8.69 -24.20
CA PRO A 223 41.17 9.46 -23.75
C PRO A 223 41.46 9.17 -22.28
N GLN A 224 42.73 8.91 -21.96
CA GLN A 224 43.15 8.62 -20.60
C GLN A 224 42.86 9.81 -19.68
N HIS A 225 42.36 9.48 -18.49
CA HIS A 225 42.11 10.40 -17.39
C HIS A 225 43.30 11.35 -17.18
N PRO A 226 43.08 12.68 -17.07
CA PRO A 226 44.12 13.61 -16.64
C PRO A 226 44.65 13.20 -15.26
N GLN A 227 45.97 13.09 -15.16
CA GLN A 227 46.67 12.81 -13.91
C GLN A 227 46.37 13.91 -12.90
N VAL A 228 45.91 13.50 -11.72
CA VAL A 228 45.73 14.38 -10.56
C VAL A 228 47.11 14.96 -10.21
N PRO A 229 47.29 16.29 -10.19
CA PRO A 229 48.55 16.90 -9.80
C PRO A 229 48.97 16.44 -8.40
N HIS A 230 50.24 16.08 -8.25
CA HIS A 230 50.81 15.74 -6.96
C HIS A 230 50.62 16.90 -5.99
N ARG A 231 50.04 16.59 -4.83
CA ARG A 231 49.95 17.49 -3.69
C ARG A 231 51.38 17.87 -3.28
N PRO A 232 51.75 19.16 -3.23
CA PRO A 232 53.05 19.56 -2.72
C PRO A 232 53.21 19.09 -1.26
N ASP A 233 54.36 18.49 -0.96
CA ASP A 233 54.74 18.14 0.41
C ASP A 233 54.78 19.42 1.27
N ILE A 234 54.06 19.37 2.39
CA ILE A 234 54.07 20.43 3.38
C ILE A 234 55.41 20.33 4.11
N PRO A 235 56.24 21.40 4.14
CA PRO A 235 57.51 21.36 4.86
C PRO A 235 57.26 21.21 6.36
N ASP A 236 57.90 20.22 6.98
CA ASP A 236 58.08 20.16 8.43
C ASP A 236 58.85 21.40 8.88
N HIS A 237 58.20 22.27 9.66
CA HIS A 237 58.88 23.35 10.37
C HIS A 237 59.22 22.89 11.78
N VAL A 238 60.44 22.41 11.94
CA VAL A 238 61.12 22.17 13.21
C VAL A 238 61.90 23.43 13.61
N GLY A 239 61.60 23.95 14.81
CA GLY A 239 62.47 24.80 15.66
C GLY A 239 62.55 26.28 15.27
N GLY A 240 62.47 27.28 16.15
CA GLY A 240 62.54 27.49 17.61
C GLY A 240 62.63 29.03 17.80
N PRO A 241 63.22 29.62 18.86
CA PRO A 241 63.28 29.32 20.29
C PRO A 241 62.70 30.47 21.17
N GLY A 242 62.50 30.19 22.46
CA GLY A 242 62.66 31.09 23.63
C GLY A 242 62.01 32.49 23.67
N HIS A 243 61.12 32.71 24.65
CA HIS A 243 61.24 33.71 25.71
C HIS A 243 60.24 33.42 26.83
#